data_AF-A0ABD2N8D6-F1
#
_entry.id   AF-A0ABD2N8D6-F1
#
_cell.length_a   1.000
_cell.length_b   1.000
_cell.length_c   1.000
_cell.angle_alpha   90.00
_cell.angle_beta   90.00
_cell.angle_gamma   90.00
#
_symmetry.space_group_name_H-M   'P 1'
#
loop_
_entity.id
_entity.type
_entity.pdbx_description
1 polymer ?
#
loop_
_entity_poly.entity_id
_entity_poly.type
_entity_poly.pdbx_seq_one_letter_code
_entity_poly.pdbx_strand_id
1 'polypeptide(L)'
;MPKILGIIPTESTVVSNVKCNKHICRLSIKSFKADEIRLLKISSTHIVCNNNGFVLYMMCLSVPNKDRIYTLPHHSECNITTVTPEIYEKNQGLSVTQWYNLEKQTDQNNSNEQVFYMASSLEPSLGWSKPLRVDEIFVRKTISVMSEVEPV
;
A
#
# COMPACT_ATOMS: atom_id res chain seq x y z
N MET A 1 11.76 -17.42 -4.59
CA MET A 1 12.08 -16.01 -4.24
C MET A 1 12.02 -15.16 -5.49
N PRO A 2 11.37 -13.98 -5.47
CA PRO A 2 11.35 -13.08 -6.62
C PRO A 2 12.78 -12.62 -6.95
N LYS A 3 13.14 -12.68 -8.23
CA LYS A 3 14.43 -12.17 -8.74
C LYS A 3 14.15 -10.88 -9.51
N ILE A 4 14.79 -9.78 -9.09
CA ILE A 4 14.71 -8.49 -9.78
C ILE A 4 15.96 -8.36 -10.63
N LEU A 5 15.78 -8.24 -11.95
CA LEU A 5 16.87 -8.09 -12.92
C LEU A 5 16.69 -6.75 -13.63
N GLY A 6 17.79 -6.03 -13.85
CA GLY A 6 17.76 -4.76 -14.55
C GLY A 6 18.99 -3.90 -14.29
N ILE A 7 19.10 -2.82 -15.06
CA ILE A 7 20.15 -1.81 -14.90
C ILE A 7 19.64 -0.78 -13.89
N ILE A 8 20.36 -0.62 -12.79
CA ILE A 8 20.13 0.49 -11.85
C ILE A 8 21.10 1.62 -12.27
N PRO A 9 20.63 2.82 -12.64
CA PRO A 9 21.51 3.94 -12.93
C PRO A 9 22.32 4.36 -11.70
N THR A 10 23.47 5.00 -11.91
CA THR A 10 24.42 5.33 -10.83
C THR A 10 23.86 6.33 -9.82
N GLU A 11 23.14 7.34 -10.31
CA GLU A 11 22.53 8.43 -9.51
C GLU A 11 21.06 8.58 -9.89
N SER A 12 20.22 7.66 -9.42
CA SER A 12 18.77 7.75 -9.65
C SER A 12 17.99 6.85 -8.72
N THR A 13 16.67 6.97 -8.79
CA THR A 13 15.74 6.03 -8.15
C THR A 13 15.00 5.24 -9.23
N VAL A 14 14.99 3.92 -9.09
CA VAL A 14 14.17 3.01 -9.89
C VAL A 14 13.03 2.49 -9.02
N VAL A 15 11.80 2.54 -9.52
CA VAL A 15 10.62 1.98 -8.84
C VAL A 15 10.08 0.81 -9.65
N SER A 16 9.80 -0.30 -8.99
CA SER A 16 9.28 -1.50 -9.64
C SER A 16 8.24 -2.22 -8.80
N ASN A 17 7.28 -2.85 -9.47
CA ASN A 17 6.26 -3.69 -8.85
C ASN A 17 6.71 -5.16 -8.94
N VAL A 18 6.77 -5.84 -7.81
CA VAL A 18 7.16 -7.25 -7.70
C VAL A 18 5.97 -8.07 -7.23
N LYS A 19 5.56 -9.05 -8.04
CA LYS A 19 4.49 -9.99 -7.68
C LYS A 19 5.05 -11.14 -6.83
N CYS A 20 4.50 -11.30 -5.63
CA CYS A 20 4.82 -12.34 -4.65
C CYS A 20 3.56 -13.18 -4.37
N ASN A 21 3.31 -14.22 -5.19
CA ASN A 21 2.11 -15.05 -5.11
C ASN A 21 0.81 -14.23 -5.22
N LYS A 22 0.01 -14.17 -4.14
CA LYS A 22 -1.24 -13.39 -4.03
C LYS A 22 -1.02 -11.91 -3.69
N HIS A 23 0.22 -11.52 -3.42
CA HIS A 23 0.58 -10.17 -3.03
C HIS A 23 1.44 -9.49 -4.09
N ILE A 24 1.41 -8.17 -4.11
CA ILE A 24 2.31 -7.32 -4.89
C ILE A 24 3.08 -6.44 -3.91
N CYS A 25 4.34 -6.15 -4.19
CA CYS A 25 5.17 -5.21 -3.44
C CYS A 25 5.67 -4.13 -4.40
N ARG A 26 5.70 -2.87 -3.96
CA ARG A 26 6.28 -1.77 -4.75
C ARG A 26 7.58 -1.30 -4.12
N LEU A 27 8.68 -1.64 -4.77
CA LEU A 27 10.04 -1.39 -4.29
C LEU A 27 10.61 -0.14 -4.94
N SER A 28 11.32 0.65 -4.15
CA SER A 28 12.15 1.77 -4.58
C SER A 28 13.61 1.42 -4.34
N ILE A 29 14.41 1.47 -5.39
CA ILE A 29 15.85 1.25 -5.34
C ILE A 29 16.52 2.57 -5.72
N LYS A 30 17.02 3.28 -4.72
CA LYS A 30 17.80 4.51 -4.91
C LYS A 30 19.28 4.17 -4.93
N SER A 31 19.95 4.59 -5.99
CA SER A 31 21.40 4.49 -6.14
C SER A 31 22.00 5.88 -6.03
N PHE A 32 23.07 6.02 -5.26
CA PHE A 32 23.85 7.25 -5.15
C PHE A 32 25.29 6.94 -4.73
N LYS A 33 26.22 7.84 -4.99
CA LYS A 33 27.61 7.77 -4.52
C LYS A 33 27.79 8.56 -3.23
N ALA A 34 28.50 7.96 -2.28
CA ALA A 34 29.03 8.63 -1.09
C ALA A 34 30.46 8.14 -0.90
N ASP A 35 31.41 9.06 -0.78
CA ASP A 35 32.85 8.76 -0.62
C ASP A 35 33.38 7.78 -1.67
N GLU A 36 33.05 8.01 -2.95
CA GLU A 36 33.38 7.16 -4.10
C GLU A 36 32.77 5.74 -4.10
N ILE A 37 32.09 5.35 -3.02
CA ILE A 37 31.36 4.10 -2.90
C ILE A 37 29.93 4.30 -3.42
N ARG A 38 29.47 3.37 -4.26
CA ARG A 38 28.09 3.33 -4.70
C ARG A 38 27.22 2.67 -3.63
N LEU A 39 26.27 3.42 -3.08
CA LEU A 39 25.28 2.94 -2.12
C LEU A 39 23.95 2.67 -2.82
N LEU A 40 23.33 1.54 -2.47
CA LEU A 40 21.99 1.17 -2.90
C LEU A 40 21.06 1.16 -1.68
N LYS A 41 20.10 2.07 -1.65
CA LYS A 41 19.02 2.10 -0.67
C LYS A 41 17.79 1.42 -1.26
N ILE A 42 17.37 0.32 -0.64
CA ILE A 42 16.14 -0.40 -0.98
C ILE A 42 15.10 -0.03 0.07
N SER A 43 13.98 0.54 -0.35
CA SER A 43 12.88 0.88 0.56
C SER A 43 11.53 0.57 -0.07
N SER A 44 10.49 0.44 0.77
CA SER A 44 9.13 0.59 0.26
C SER A 44 8.92 2.02 -0.21
N THR A 45 8.03 2.17 -1.18
CA THR A 45 7.58 3.47 -1.71
C THR A 45 6.54 4.14 -0.83
N HIS A 46 5.81 3.36 -0.02
CA HIS A 46 4.67 3.85 0.73
C HIS A 46 4.88 3.65 2.22
N ILE A 47 4.82 4.75 2.96
CA ILE A 47 4.95 4.81 4.41
C ILE A 47 3.67 5.44 4.94
N VAL A 48 3.06 4.80 5.95
CA VAL A 48 1.84 5.28 6.59
C VAL A 48 2.20 5.78 7.99
N CYS A 49 1.88 7.04 8.27
CA CYS A 49 1.99 7.62 9.62
C CYS A 49 0.58 7.83 10.18
N ASN A 50 0.36 7.47 11.44
CA ASN A 50 -0.91 7.68 12.12
C ASN A 50 -0.81 8.83 13.12
N ASN A 51 -1.18 10.02 12.68
CA ASN A 51 -1.19 11.23 13.49
C ASN A 51 -2.47 11.38 14.34
N ASN A 52 -3.33 10.36 14.39
CA ASN A 52 -4.54 10.37 15.21
C ASN A 52 -4.25 9.78 16.59
N GLY A 53 -5.19 9.96 17.54
CA GLY A 53 -5.12 9.39 18.89
C GLY A 53 -5.61 7.95 19.02
N PHE A 54 -5.99 7.30 17.92
CA PHE A 54 -6.60 5.96 17.91
C PHE A 54 -5.85 5.03 16.99
N VAL A 55 -5.90 3.73 17.29
CA VAL A 55 -5.36 2.69 16.40
C VAL A 55 -6.16 2.66 15.11
N LEU A 56 -5.46 2.61 13.97
CA LEU A 56 -6.06 2.46 12.66
C LEU A 56 -5.76 1.08 12.09
N TYR A 57 -6.73 0.51 11.38
CA TYR A 57 -6.57 -0.67 10.56
C TYR A 57 -6.47 -0.24 9.11
N MET A 58 -5.47 -0.74 8.40
CA MET A 58 -5.18 -0.38 7.02
C MET A 58 -5.27 -1.59 6.11
N MET A 59 -5.97 -1.43 5.00
CA MET A 59 -6.03 -2.37 3.91
C MET A 59 -5.29 -1.79 2.70
N CYS A 60 -4.29 -2.50 2.19
CA CYS A 60 -3.48 -2.09 1.05
C CYS A 60 -3.80 -2.98 -0.15
N LEU A 61 -4.30 -2.39 -1.23
CA LEU A 61 -4.85 -3.08 -2.38
C LEU A 61 -4.05 -2.75 -3.66
N SER A 62 -3.77 -3.79 -4.45
CA SER A 62 -3.28 -3.67 -5.82
C SER A 62 -4.42 -4.03 -6.76
N VAL A 63 -4.78 -3.09 -7.62
CA VAL A 63 -5.90 -3.21 -8.56
C VAL A 63 -5.34 -3.08 -9.98
N PRO A 64 -5.71 -3.96 -10.92
CA PRO A 64 -5.38 -3.76 -12.33
C PRO A 64 -5.92 -2.41 -12.83
N ASN A 65 -5.13 -1.66 -13.58
CA ASN A 65 -5.57 -0.43 -14.25
C ASN A 65 -6.52 -0.77 -15.42
N LYS A 66 -7.74 -1.21 -15.10
CA LYS A 66 -8.81 -1.57 -16.04
C LYS A 66 -10.06 -0.78 -15.66
N ASP A 67 -10.86 -0.42 -16.65
CA ASP A 67 -12.17 0.22 -16.42
C ASP A 67 -13.19 -0.82 -15.95
N ARG A 68 -13.08 -1.23 -14.68
CA ARG A 68 -13.92 -2.23 -14.04
C ARG A 68 -14.20 -1.84 -12.59
N ILE A 69 -15.41 -2.17 -12.14
CA ILE A 69 -15.80 -2.02 -10.73
C ILE A 69 -15.28 -3.23 -9.94
N TYR A 70 -14.54 -2.95 -8.87
CA TYR A 70 -14.05 -3.96 -7.92
C TYR A 70 -14.72 -3.76 -6.56
N THR A 71 -15.06 -4.86 -5.90
CA THR A 71 -15.56 -4.87 -4.52
C THR A 71 -14.42 -5.02 -3.54
N LEU A 72 -14.49 -4.35 -2.39
CA LEU A 72 -13.52 -4.55 -1.32
C LEU A 72 -13.57 -5.99 -0.80
N PRO A 73 -12.42 -6.62 -0.53
CA PRO A 73 -12.37 -7.98 -0.02
C PRO A 73 -12.83 -8.01 1.44
N HIS A 74 -13.38 -9.15 1.87
CA HIS A 74 -13.69 -9.36 3.29
C HIS A 74 -12.40 -9.45 4.12
N HIS A 75 -12.47 -9.21 5.44
CA HIS A 75 -11.26 -9.22 6.29
C HIS A 75 -10.54 -10.56 6.30
N SER A 76 -11.28 -11.66 6.13
CA SER A 76 -10.70 -13.01 6.06
C SER A 76 -9.86 -13.22 4.80
N GLU A 77 -10.01 -12.38 3.78
CA GLU A 77 -9.37 -12.56 2.47
C GLU A 77 -8.10 -11.70 2.32
N CYS A 78 -7.99 -10.58 3.04
CA CYS A 78 -6.94 -9.58 2.84
C CYS A 78 -6.07 -9.37 4.09
N ASN A 79 -4.78 -9.08 3.87
CA ASN A 79 -3.89 -8.68 4.96
C ASN A 79 -4.28 -7.28 5.43
N ILE A 80 -4.65 -7.18 6.70
CA ILE A 80 -4.92 -5.93 7.38
C ILE A 80 -3.71 -5.60 8.25
N THR A 81 -3.24 -4.36 8.16
CA THR A 81 -2.12 -3.87 8.94
C THR A 81 -2.62 -2.92 10.02
N THR A 82 -2.23 -3.16 11.26
CA THR A 82 -2.51 -2.26 12.39
C THR A 82 -1.48 -1.14 12.40
N VAL A 83 -1.95 0.11 12.46
CA VAL A 83 -1.13 1.32 12.52
C VAL A 83 -1.41 2.05 13.82
N THR A 84 -0.45 2.01 14.74
CA THR A 84 -0.54 2.64 16.06
C THR A 84 -0.35 4.15 15.98
N PRO A 85 -0.98 4.93 16.88
CA PRO A 85 -0.74 6.38 17.01
C PRO A 85 0.73 6.74 17.16
N GLU A 86 1.15 7.84 16.52
CA GLU A 86 2.50 8.41 16.61
C GLU A 86 2.78 9.12 17.96
N ILE A 87 1.86 9.01 18.93
CA ILE A 87 1.96 9.65 20.25
C ILE A 87 3.20 9.17 21.02
N TYR A 88 3.66 7.94 20.76
CA TYR A 88 4.74 7.32 21.52
C TYR A 88 6.12 7.55 20.89
N GLU A 89 6.24 7.58 19.56
CA GLU A 89 7.53 7.68 18.86
C GLU A 89 7.38 8.50 17.56
N LYS A 90 7.86 9.75 17.59
CA LYS A 90 7.82 10.67 16.43
C LYS A 90 8.67 10.15 15.28
N ASN A 91 8.20 10.38 14.04
CA ASN A 91 8.80 9.96 12.78
C ASN A 91 8.82 8.44 12.52
N GLN A 92 8.02 7.66 13.23
CA GLN A 92 7.86 6.24 12.96
C GLN A 92 6.68 5.99 12.02
N GLY A 93 6.97 6.08 10.73
CA GLY A 93 6.03 5.65 9.71
C GLY A 93 6.12 4.14 9.49
N LEU A 94 4.97 3.48 9.35
CA LEU A 94 4.90 2.06 9.02
C LEU A 94 5.05 1.87 7.51
N SER A 95 6.10 1.16 7.11
CA SER A 95 6.33 0.80 5.71
C SER A 95 5.28 -0.19 5.23
N VAL A 96 4.62 0.11 4.11
CA VAL A 96 3.71 -0.84 3.45
C VAL A 96 4.54 -1.88 2.71
N THR A 97 4.58 -3.09 3.25
CA THR A 97 5.40 -4.18 2.73
C THR A 97 4.66 -5.05 1.72
N GLN A 98 3.32 -5.07 1.77
CA GLN A 98 2.48 -5.98 0.98
C GLN A 98 1.20 -5.29 0.52
N TRP A 99 0.84 -5.56 -0.73
CA TRP A 99 -0.41 -5.15 -1.36
C TRP A 99 -1.21 -6.40 -1.73
N TYR A 100 -2.47 -6.45 -1.35
CA TYR A 100 -3.37 -7.53 -1.72
C TYR A 100 -3.84 -7.35 -3.16
N ASN A 101 -3.59 -8.36 -4.00
CA ASN A 101 -4.06 -8.32 -5.39
C ASN A 101 -5.54 -8.68 -5.45
N LEU A 102 -6.37 -7.74 -5.91
CA LEU A 102 -7.82 -7.91 -6.02
C LEU A 102 -8.24 -8.82 -7.18
N GLU A 103 -7.38 -9.04 -8.17
CA GLU A 103 -7.67 -9.94 -9.29
C GLU A 103 -7.21 -11.37 -8.97
N LYS A 104 -8.17 -12.27 -8.77
CA LYS A 104 -7.93 -13.70 -8.52
C LYS A 104 -7.49 -14.39 -9.83
N GLN A 105 -6.18 -14.52 -10.04
CA GLN A 105 -5.42 -15.45 -10.91
C GLN A 105 -5.93 -15.86 -12.33
N THR A 106 -7.04 -15.37 -12.87
CA THR A 106 -7.55 -15.85 -14.16
C THR A 106 -6.87 -15.23 -15.37
N ASP A 107 -6.26 -14.05 -15.23
CA ASP A 107 -5.58 -13.35 -16.34
C ASP A 107 -4.07 -13.32 -16.13
N GLN A 108 -3.39 -14.45 -16.35
CA GLN A 108 -1.93 -14.57 -16.14
C GLN A 108 -1.08 -13.84 -17.21
N ASN A 109 -1.69 -13.30 -18.26
CA ASN A 109 -0.94 -12.93 -19.48
C ASN A 109 -0.70 -11.45 -19.72
N ASN A 110 -1.22 -10.54 -18.89
CA ASN A 110 -0.90 -9.12 -19.05
C ASN A 110 -0.25 -8.58 -17.78
N SER A 111 0.97 -8.09 -17.92
CA SER A 111 1.66 -7.19 -17.00
C SER A 111 0.96 -5.82 -16.97
N ASN A 112 -0.36 -5.83 -16.73
CA ASN A 112 -1.17 -4.63 -16.66
C ASN A 112 -0.65 -3.77 -15.52
N GLU A 113 -0.43 -2.51 -15.85
CA GLU A 113 -0.13 -1.45 -14.90
C GLU A 113 -1.03 -1.60 -13.68
N GLN A 114 -0.43 -1.76 -12.51
CA GLN A 114 -1.15 -1.94 -11.26
C GLN A 114 -1.26 -0.57 -10.58
N VAL A 115 -2.47 -0.27 -10.15
CA VAL A 115 -2.81 0.90 -9.35
C VAL A 115 -2.94 0.49 -7.90
N PHE A 116 -2.49 1.35 -7.00
CA PHE A 116 -2.44 1.06 -5.57
C PHE A 116 -3.46 1.88 -4.81
N TYR A 117 -4.24 1.22 -3.98
CA TYR A 117 -5.27 1.84 -3.14
C TYR A 117 -5.10 1.49 -1.68
N MET A 118 -5.37 2.43 -0.78
CA MET A 118 -5.43 2.21 0.65
C MET A 118 -6.82 2.53 1.19
N ALA A 119 -7.35 1.68 2.06
CA ALA A 119 -8.54 1.96 2.85
C ALA A 119 -8.20 1.84 4.33
N SER A 120 -8.77 2.70 5.16
CA SER A 120 -8.61 2.68 6.61
C SER A 120 -9.91 2.35 7.33
N SER A 121 -9.81 1.84 8.54
CA SER A 121 -10.93 1.65 9.46
C SER A 121 -10.47 1.85 10.90
N LEU A 122 -11.38 2.32 11.76
CA LEU A 122 -11.19 2.32 13.21
C LEU A 122 -11.57 0.96 13.79
N GLU A 123 -12.58 0.32 13.21
CA GLU A 123 -13.06 -0.99 13.59
C GLU A 123 -13.46 -1.73 12.30
N PRO A 124 -12.65 -2.68 11.82
CA PRO A 124 -12.89 -3.33 10.55
C PRO A 124 -14.33 -3.87 10.44
N SER A 125 -14.88 -4.45 11.51
CA SER A 125 -16.25 -5.01 11.54
C SER A 125 -17.34 -4.02 11.13
N LEU A 126 -17.12 -2.72 11.36
CA LEU A 126 -18.07 -1.66 11.02
C LEU A 126 -17.91 -1.16 9.58
N GLY A 127 -16.86 -1.58 8.88
CA GLY A 127 -16.61 -1.23 7.49
C GLY A 127 -15.31 -0.46 7.30
N TRP A 128 -15.13 0.02 6.07
CA TRP A 128 -13.90 0.65 5.59
C TRP A 128 -14.20 2.01 4.99
N SER A 129 -13.25 2.93 5.12
CA SER A 129 -13.26 4.18 4.38
C SER A 129 -13.29 3.95 2.87
N LYS A 130 -13.71 4.96 2.10
CA LYS A 130 -13.52 4.97 0.64
C LYS A 130 -12.02 4.80 0.30
N PRO A 131 -11.64 3.81 -0.52
CA PRO A 131 -10.25 3.58 -0.88
C PRO A 131 -9.63 4.80 -1.57
N LEU A 132 -8.44 5.18 -1.14
CA LEU A 132 -7.63 6.25 -1.69
C LEU A 132 -6.57 5.68 -2.61
N ARG A 133 -6.51 6.19 -3.84
CA ARG A 133 -5.41 5.91 -4.78
C ARG A 133 -4.13 6.57 -4.28
N VAL A 134 -3.03 5.83 -4.15
CA VAL A 134 -1.79 6.33 -3.50
C VAL A 134 -0.66 6.65 -4.47
N ASP A 135 -0.77 6.25 -5.74
CA ASP A 135 0.15 6.62 -6.82
C ASP A 135 -0.15 8.01 -7.41
N GLU A 136 -1.29 8.61 -7.08
CA GLU A 136 -1.60 10.00 -7.41
C GLU A 136 -1.23 10.94 -6.24
N ILE A 137 -0.67 12.12 -6.56
CA ILE A 137 -0.03 13.05 -5.61
C ILE A 137 -1.06 13.76 -4.68
N PHE A 138 -2.33 13.35 -4.68
CA PHE A 138 -3.38 14.00 -3.91
C PHE A 138 -3.52 13.40 -2.50
N VAL A 139 -3.01 14.13 -1.51
CA VAL A 139 -3.25 13.92 -0.09
C VAL A 139 -4.74 14.16 0.21
N ARG A 140 -5.54 13.09 0.25
CA ARG A 140 -6.95 13.19 0.65
C ARG A 140 -7.08 12.94 2.15
N LYS A 141 -7.72 13.88 2.86
CA LYS A 141 -8.16 13.68 4.24
C LYS A 141 -9.42 12.81 4.20
N THR A 142 -9.33 11.55 4.59
CA THR A 142 -10.47 10.64 4.72
C THR A 142 -10.90 10.57 6.19
N ILE A 143 -12.20 10.76 6.45
CA ILE A 143 -12.80 10.61 7.77
C ILE A 143 -13.82 9.48 7.66
N SER A 144 -13.78 8.51 8.57
CA SER A 144 -14.82 7.50 8.72
C SER A 144 -15.84 8.02 9.74
N VAL A 145 -17.11 8.04 9.38
CA VAL A 145 -18.21 8.47 10.26
C VAL A 145 -19.08 7.26 10.53
N MET A 146 -19.40 7.01 11.80
CA MET A 146 -20.38 5.99 12.16
C MET A 146 -21.75 6.43 11.63
N SER A 147 -22.44 5.59 10.87
CA SER A 147 -23.87 5.78 10.64
C SER A 147 -24.59 5.28 11.89
N GLU A 148 -25.41 6.12 12.51
CA GLU A 148 -26.35 5.64 13.53
C GLU A 148 -27.17 4.51 12.92
N VAL A 149 -27.19 3.36 13.60
CA VAL A 149 -28.07 2.25 13.25
C VAL A 149 -29.46 2.68 13.74
N GLU A 150 -30.39 2.94 12.82
CA GLU A 150 -31.79 3.11 13.21
C GLU A 150 -32.26 1.83 13.91
N PRO A 151 -32.80 1.92 15.14
CA PRO A 151 -33.36 0.76 15.80
C PRO A 151 -34.61 0.30 15.03
N VAL A 152 -34.61 -0.97 14.63
CA VAL A 152 -35.78 -1.68 14.06
C VAL A 152 -36.80 -1.96 15.15
#